data_AF-A0A812W317-F1
#
_entry.id   AF-A0A812W317-F1
#
_cell.length_a   1.000
_cell.length_b   1.000
_cell.length_c   1.000
_cell.angle_alpha   90.00
_cell.angle_beta   90.00
_cell.angle_gamma   90.00
#
_symmetry.space_group_name_H-M   'P 1'
#
loop_
_entity.id
_entity.type
_entity.pdbx_description
1 polymer ?
#
loop_
_entity_poly.entity_id
_entity_poly.type
_entity_poly.pdbx_seq_one_letter_code
_entity_poly.pdbx_strand_id
1 'polypeptide(L)'
;IGLDACLSCLGEHWSGSGDMYGLSFRVRKYHSFLSHDWGTPGWKKLCALLLLFNLPPAAVFAILWSPKYFQRIWCGYELATFLRHPEKQKPVMLLPVAQGVMLALNGSVAVGIQMVTFSVTSELDASDAQILGIGSLLVACLVCLPTSCYIGIGLMKEIAELDSQLASFSIKKAQCFCCSHNHLHPETGKHLPCDRTLIYNMLHRWYGHDGEAEEENFEKFDMLVRTTLKSQIIRSADDAKLPFYSNFYLSLGILCPALVEAAREACTRSSFAEVLNVFLSYWFLVVVLVLVFFWLQAQFCVLGSILM
;
A
#
# COMPACT_ATOMS: atom_id res chain seq x y z
N ILE A 1 -5.03 20.20 -7.54
CA ILE A 1 -5.52 19.23 -8.54
C ILE A 1 -6.42 18.29 -7.76
N GLY A 2 -7.72 18.30 -8.03
CA GLY A 2 -8.68 17.46 -7.31
C GLY A 2 -8.55 15.98 -7.73
N LEU A 3 -9.05 15.08 -6.87
CA LEU A 3 -9.04 13.63 -7.12
C LEU A 3 -9.81 13.27 -8.41
N ASP A 4 -10.83 14.06 -8.73
CA ASP A 4 -11.64 14.00 -9.95
C ASP A 4 -10.79 14.19 -11.22
N ALA A 5 -9.89 15.18 -11.24
CA ALA A 5 -8.98 15.43 -12.36
C ALA A 5 -7.90 14.34 -12.49
N CYS A 6 -7.48 13.72 -11.38
CA CYS A 6 -6.58 12.57 -11.43
C CYS A 6 -7.26 11.31 -11.95
N LEU A 7 -8.56 11.12 -11.67
CA LEU A 7 -9.31 9.93 -12.07
C LEU A 7 -9.90 10.04 -13.49
N SER A 8 -10.27 11.23 -13.95
CA SER A 8 -10.76 11.44 -15.32
C SER A 8 -9.69 11.17 -16.38
N CYS A 9 -8.44 11.61 -16.13
CA CYS A 9 -7.30 11.30 -16.98
C CYS A 9 -6.90 9.81 -16.91
N LEU A 10 -7.25 9.10 -15.82
CA LEU A 10 -6.92 7.69 -15.65
C LEU A 10 -7.69 6.79 -16.62
N GLY A 11 -8.84 7.21 -17.16
CA GLY A 11 -9.58 6.45 -18.18
C GLY A 11 -9.05 6.70 -19.60
N GLU A 12 -8.80 7.96 -19.95
CA GLU A 12 -8.32 8.37 -21.28
C GLU A 12 -6.85 8.00 -21.52
N HIS A 13 -6.03 7.89 -20.45
CA HIS A 13 -4.66 7.39 -20.56
C HIS A 13 -4.57 5.99 -21.17
N TRP A 14 -5.62 5.17 -21.05
CA TRP A 14 -5.63 3.78 -21.51
C TRP A 14 -6.25 3.61 -22.91
N SER A 15 -6.84 4.66 -23.50
CA SER A 15 -7.51 4.58 -24.82
C SER A 15 -6.60 4.90 -26.01
N GLY A 16 -5.34 5.30 -25.77
CA GLY A 16 -4.26 5.25 -26.77
C GLY A 16 -4.36 6.18 -27.98
N SER A 17 -5.22 7.21 -28.00
CA SER A 17 -5.57 7.93 -29.24
C SER A 17 -5.29 9.44 -29.30
N GLY A 18 -4.23 9.96 -28.67
CA GLY A 18 -3.91 11.41 -28.81
C GLY A 18 -2.45 11.78 -28.53
N ASP A 19 -1.96 12.82 -29.23
CA ASP A 19 -0.69 13.50 -28.93
C ASP A 19 -0.77 14.18 -27.56
N MET A 20 -0.39 13.43 -26.52
CA MET A 20 -0.42 13.92 -25.15
C MET A 20 0.79 14.80 -24.80
N TYR A 21 1.72 15.03 -25.73
CA TYR A 21 2.87 15.88 -25.44
C TYR A 21 2.43 17.32 -25.12
N GLY A 22 1.33 17.78 -25.73
CA GLY A 22 0.70 19.07 -25.43
C GLY A 22 0.11 19.19 -24.01
N LEU A 23 -0.14 18.08 -23.32
CA LEU A 23 -0.59 18.07 -21.92
C LEU A 23 0.58 18.11 -20.93
N SER A 24 1.82 17.93 -21.41
CA SER A 24 3.00 17.99 -20.55
C SER A 24 3.38 19.45 -20.26
N PHE A 25 3.61 19.77 -18.99
CA PHE A 25 4.13 21.07 -18.57
C PHE A 25 5.21 20.91 -17.50
N ARG A 26 6.16 21.85 -17.47
CA ARG A 26 7.27 21.80 -16.51
C ARG A 26 6.79 22.19 -15.12
N VAL A 27 6.80 21.25 -14.19
CA VAL A 27 6.47 21.47 -12.77
C VAL A 27 7.73 21.92 -12.01
N ARG A 28 7.61 22.94 -11.15
CA ARG A 28 8.73 23.43 -10.30
C ARG A 28 8.97 22.55 -9.07
N LYS A 29 7.90 21.95 -8.52
CA LYS A 29 7.93 21.15 -7.29
C LYS A 29 6.86 20.07 -7.33
N TYR A 30 7.24 18.83 -7.03
CA TYR A 30 6.29 17.74 -6.81
C TYR A 30 5.84 17.73 -5.34
N HIS A 31 4.53 17.68 -5.12
CA HIS A 31 3.98 17.45 -3.78
C HIS A 31 4.14 15.97 -3.42
N SER A 32 3.83 15.10 -4.36
CA SER A 32 3.86 13.65 -4.19
C SER A 32 4.40 13.08 -5.48
N PHE A 33 5.15 12.00 -5.36
CA PHE A 33 5.62 11.23 -6.50
C PHE A 33 5.26 9.79 -6.22
N LEU A 34 4.60 9.17 -7.20
CA LEU A 34 4.10 7.81 -7.09
C LEU A 34 4.87 6.96 -8.09
N SER A 35 5.63 6.00 -7.58
CA SER A 35 6.28 5.00 -8.43
C SER A 35 5.57 3.66 -8.25
N HIS A 36 5.37 2.92 -9.34
CA HIS A 36 4.60 1.68 -9.26
C HIS A 36 4.96 0.69 -10.36
N ASP A 37 4.65 -0.59 -10.11
CA ASP A 37 4.81 -1.64 -11.12
C ASP A 37 3.60 -1.69 -12.09
N TRP A 38 3.85 -1.53 -13.39
CA TRP A 38 2.87 -1.69 -14.46
C TRP A 38 2.16 -3.05 -14.48
N GLY A 39 2.84 -4.15 -14.15
CA GLY A 39 2.22 -5.48 -14.21
C GLY A 39 1.50 -5.88 -12.93
N THR A 40 1.44 -5.01 -11.93
CA THR A 40 0.47 -5.15 -10.84
C THR A 40 -0.94 -4.88 -11.41
N PRO A 41 -1.95 -5.73 -11.13
CA PRO A 41 -3.32 -5.48 -11.57
C PRO A 41 -3.82 -4.09 -11.14
N GLY A 42 -4.50 -3.39 -12.05
CA GLY A 42 -4.94 -2.00 -11.84
C GLY A 42 -5.78 -1.79 -10.58
N TRP A 43 -6.69 -2.72 -10.27
CA TRP A 43 -7.55 -2.63 -9.08
C TRP A 43 -6.75 -2.63 -7.77
N LYS A 44 -5.62 -3.35 -7.70
CA LYS A 44 -4.77 -3.35 -6.50
C LYS A 44 -4.09 -2.00 -6.30
N LYS A 45 -3.67 -1.35 -7.40
CA LYS A 45 -3.11 0.01 -7.38
C LYS A 45 -4.16 1.00 -6.92
N LEU A 46 -5.39 0.89 -7.45
CA LEU A 46 -6.50 1.74 -7.05
C LEU A 46 -6.76 1.63 -5.54
N CYS A 47 -6.81 0.42 -4.97
CA CYS A 47 -6.97 0.24 -3.52
C CYS A 47 -5.85 0.92 -2.73
N ALA A 48 -4.59 0.75 -3.15
CA ALA A 48 -3.45 1.40 -2.50
C ALA A 48 -3.53 2.94 -2.60
N LEU A 49 -3.98 3.48 -3.74
CA LEU A 49 -4.14 4.92 -3.95
C LEU A 49 -5.29 5.51 -3.15
N LEU A 50 -6.43 4.83 -3.09
CA LEU A 50 -7.55 5.25 -2.25
C LEU A 50 -7.10 5.35 -0.79
N LEU A 51 -6.26 4.43 -0.32
CA LEU A 51 -5.70 4.53 1.03
C LEU A 51 -4.70 5.68 1.16
N LEU A 52 -3.78 5.81 0.21
CA LEU A 52 -2.73 6.84 0.26
C LEU A 52 -3.31 8.26 0.26
N PHE A 53 -4.35 8.51 -0.56
CA PHE A 53 -4.92 9.83 -0.74
C PHE A 53 -6.10 10.16 0.19
N ASN A 54 -6.72 9.16 0.84
CA ASN A 54 -7.68 9.41 1.92
C ASN A 54 -7.03 9.45 3.31
N LEU A 55 -5.71 9.22 3.40
CA LEU A 55 -4.94 9.38 4.63
C LEU A 55 -4.04 10.64 4.56
N PRO A 56 -3.68 11.24 5.71
CA PRO A 56 -2.74 12.37 5.78
C PRO A 56 -1.40 12.26 5.00
N PRO A 57 -0.82 11.07 4.69
CA PRO A 57 0.47 10.96 4.00
C PRO A 57 0.52 11.40 2.53
N ALA A 58 -0.54 12.00 1.98
CA ALA A 58 -0.63 12.41 0.57
C ALA A 58 0.51 13.31 0.05
N ALA A 59 1.43 13.82 0.88
CA ALA A 59 2.53 14.73 0.51
C ALA A 59 3.93 14.07 0.43
N VAL A 60 4.01 12.73 0.43
CA VAL A 60 5.26 11.96 0.49
C VAL A 60 5.54 11.23 -0.84
N PHE A 61 6.81 10.93 -1.13
CA PHE A 61 7.18 10.04 -2.24
C PHE A 61 6.78 8.62 -1.85
N ALA A 62 5.82 8.03 -2.56
CA ALA A 62 5.28 6.72 -2.26
C ALA A 62 5.67 5.72 -3.35
N ILE A 63 6.32 4.62 -2.96
CA ILE A 63 6.56 3.47 -3.83
C ILE A 63 5.44 2.47 -3.57
N LEU A 64 4.58 2.24 -4.58
CA LEU A 64 3.64 1.11 -4.57
C LEU A 64 4.43 -0.16 -4.88
N TRP A 65 4.96 -0.75 -3.82
CA TRP A 65 5.93 -1.80 -3.94
C TRP A 65 5.27 -3.17 -4.14
N SER A 66 5.90 -3.96 -4.99
CA SER A 66 5.66 -5.38 -5.21
C SER A 66 7.00 -6.09 -5.40
N PRO A 67 7.09 -7.42 -5.21
CA PRO A 67 8.34 -8.17 -5.38
C PRO A 67 8.99 -8.03 -6.77
N LYS A 68 8.20 -7.65 -7.79
CA LYS A 68 8.68 -7.46 -9.18
C LYS A 68 9.15 -6.03 -9.46
N TYR A 69 8.92 -5.09 -8.56
CA TYR A 69 9.20 -3.67 -8.78
C TYR A 69 10.68 -3.41 -9.14
N PHE A 70 11.62 -3.94 -8.35
CA PHE A 70 13.06 -3.77 -8.60
C PHE A 70 13.60 -4.59 -9.78
N GLN A 71 12.78 -5.47 -10.34
CA GLN A 71 13.16 -6.28 -11.51
C GLN A 71 12.84 -5.55 -12.82
N ARG A 72 12.17 -4.40 -12.81
CA ARG A 72 11.71 -3.72 -14.03
C ARG A 72 12.53 -2.47 -14.32
N ILE A 73 12.90 -2.32 -15.59
CA ILE A 73 13.80 -1.25 -16.03
C ILE A 73 13.16 0.13 -15.89
N TRP A 74 11.86 0.28 -16.16
CA TRP A 74 11.13 1.53 -15.98
C TRP A 74 11.06 1.97 -14.52
N CYS A 75 10.84 1.04 -13.58
CA CYS A 75 10.93 1.34 -12.16
C CYS A 75 12.35 1.78 -11.78
N GLY A 76 13.38 1.13 -12.32
CA GLY A 76 14.78 1.57 -12.16
C GLY A 76 15.03 3.01 -12.66
N TYR A 77 14.43 3.39 -13.80
CA TYR A 77 14.48 4.76 -14.32
C TYR A 77 13.79 5.78 -13.40
N GLU A 78 12.64 5.43 -12.83
CA GLU A 78 11.93 6.27 -11.85
C GLU A 78 12.79 6.48 -10.59
N LEU A 79 13.45 5.41 -10.11
CA LEU A 79 14.41 5.50 -9.00
C LEU A 79 15.61 6.38 -9.35
N ALA A 80 16.18 6.24 -10.54
CA ALA A 80 17.27 7.10 -11.02
C ALA A 80 16.86 8.57 -11.04
N THR A 81 15.66 8.85 -11.54
CA THR A 81 15.12 10.22 -11.57
C THR A 81 14.99 10.81 -10.17
N PHE A 82 14.53 10.01 -9.20
CA PHE A 82 14.43 10.41 -7.80
C PHE A 82 15.82 10.63 -7.17
N LEU A 83 16.75 9.70 -7.40
CA LEU A 83 18.08 9.73 -6.79
C LEU A 83 18.99 10.83 -7.36
N ARG A 84 18.70 11.33 -8.56
CA ARG A 84 19.48 12.37 -9.24
C ARG A 84 19.59 13.70 -8.46
N HIS A 85 18.60 14.03 -7.63
CA HIS A 85 18.53 15.32 -6.93
C HIS A 85 18.49 15.13 -5.40
N PRO A 86 19.62 14.74 -4.77
CA PRO A 86 19.69 14.44 -3.34
C PRO A 86 19.19 15.58 -2.45
N GLU A 87 19.41 16.83 -2.87
CA GLU A 87 18.98 18.03 -2.15
C GLU A 87 17.47 18.26 -2.13
N LYS A 88 16.73 17.56 -3.00
CA LYS A 88 15.26 17.63 -3.11
C LYS A 88 14.56 16.36 -2.67
N GLN A 89 15.32 15.36 -2.18
CA GLN A 89 14.75 14.09 -1.76
C GLN A 89 13.88 14.28 -0.53
N LYS A 90 12.62 13.88 -0.67
CA LYS A 90 11.71 13.69 0.46
C LYS A 90 11.95 12.30 1.05
N PRO A 91 11.53 12.05 2.30
CA PRO A 91 11.49 10.69 2.82
C PRO A 91 10.72 9.78 1.86
N VAL A 92 11.31 8.63 1.55
CA VAL A 92 10.68 7.58 0.73
C VAL A 92 9.77 6.78 1.65
N MET A 93 8.48 6.73 1.32
CA MET A 93 7.52 5.84 1.96
C MET A 93 7.32 4.62 1.09
N LEU A 94 7.68 3.45 1.62
CA LEU A 94 7.35 2.17 0.97
C LEU A 94 5.92 1.79 1.33
N LEU A 95 5.04 1.63 0.34
CA LEU A 95 3.67 1.16 0.55
C LEU A 95 3.45 -0.17 -0.18
N PRO A 96 3.44 -1.29 0.56
CA PRO A 96 3.15 -2.58 -0.03
C PRO A 96 1.74 -2.65 -0.60
N VAL A 97 1.61 -3.10 -1.85
CA VAL A 97 0.29 -3.22 -2.50
C VAL A 97 -0.61 -4.22 -1.76
N ALA A 98 -0.03 -5.27 -1.16
CA ALA A 98 -0.76 -6.26 -0.36
C ALA A 98 -1.49 -5.62 0.84
N GLN A 99 -0.90 -4.60 1.46
CA GLN A 99 -1.54 -3.85 2.55
C GLN A 99 -2.82 -3.17 2.07
N GLY A 100 -2.82 -2.63 0.84
CA GLY A 100 -4.00 -1.99 0.29
C GLY A 100 -5.16 -2.96 0.05
N VAL A 101 -4.83 -4.16 -0.42
CA VAL A 101 -5.81 -5.24 -0.59
C VAL A 101 -6.36 -5.72 0.76
N MET A 102 -5.48 -5.88 1.76
CA MET A 102 -5.88 -6.27 3.12
C MET A 102 -6.90 -5.30 3.72
N LEU A 103 -6.60 -4.00 3.65
CA LEU A 103 -7.47 -2.95 4.18
C LEU A 103 -8.80 -2.86 3.42
N ALA A 104 -8.78 -2.98 2.09
CA ALA A 104 -10.00 -2.99 1.29
C ALA A 104 -10.89 -4.20 1.61
N LEU A 105 -10.29 -5.39 1.76
CA LEU A 105 -11.01 -6.61 2.10
C LEU A 105 -11.63 -6.53 3.50
N ASN A 106 -10.82 -6.19 4.51
CA ASN A 106 -11.31 -6.05 5.89
C ASN A 106 -12.37 -4.95 6.01
N GLY A 107 -12.15 -3.82 5.34
CA GLY A 107 -13.12 -2.73 5.28
C GLY A 107 -14.46 -3.19 4.69
N SER A 108 -14.42 -3.92 3.58
CA SER A 108 -15.63 -4.41 2.90
C SER A 108 -16.41 -5.42 3.75
N VAL A 109 -15.70 -6.38 4.38
CA VAL A 109 -16.33 -7.37 5.28
C VAL A 109 -16.97 -6.67 6.46
N ALA A 110 -16.25 -5.78 7.11
CA ALA A 110 -16.75 -5.13 8.31
C ALA A 110 -17.91 -4.16 8.01
N VAL A 111 -17.88 -3.43 6.88
CA VAL A 111 -19.03 -2.64 6.42
C VAL A 111 -20.24 -3.54 6.11
N GLY A 112 -20.04 -4.67 5.45
CA GLY A 112 -21.12 -5.63 5.16
C GLY A 112 -21.77 -6.17 6.43
N ILE A 113 -20.95 -6.55 7.42
CA ILE A 113 -21.45 -6.99 8.74
C ILE A 113 -22.26 -5.88 9.41
N GLN A 114 -21.77 -4.64 9.41
CA GLN A 114 -22.50 -3.51 10.01
C GLN A 114 -23.83 -3.24 9.31
N MET A 115 -23.88 -3.30 7.97
CA MET A 115 -25.13 -3.12 7.22
C MET A 115 -26.17 -4.19 7.58
N VAL A 116 -25.74 -5.45 7.69
CA VAL A 116 -26.63 -6.56 8.08
C VAL A 116 -27.08 -6.41 9.52
N THR A 117 -26.14 -6.17 10.45
CA THR A 117 -26.47 -5.95 11.86
C THR A 117 -27.46 -4.82 12.02
N PHE A 118 -27.21 -3.65 11.42
CA PHE A 118 -28.11 -2.49 11.48
C PHE A 118 -29.52 -2.81 10.99
N SER A 119 -29.63 -3.49 9.85
CA SER A 119 -30.92 -3.84 9.23
C SER A 119 -31.73 -4.82 10.08
N VAL A 120 -31.07 -5.69 10.85
CA VAL A 120 -31.74 -6.66 11.73
C VAL A 120 -32.04 -6.02 13.09
N THR A 121 -31.11 -5.26 13.66
CA THR A 121 -31.27 -4.63 14.98
C THR A 121 -32.42 -3.62 15.03
N SER A 122 -32.79 -3.01 13.89
CA SER A 122 -33.91 -2.06 13.85
C SER A 122 -35.26 -2.70 14.19
N GLU A 123 -35.38 -4.02 14.14
CA GLU A 123 -36.62 -4.75 14.43
C GLU A 123 -36.58 -5.52 15.76
N LEU A 124 -35.43 -5.54 16.45
CA LEU A 124 -35.21 -6.34 17.65
C LEU A 124 -35.33 -5.51 18.93
N ASP A 125 -35.68 -6.18 20.03
CA ASP A 125 -35.56 -5.59 21.37
C ASP A 125 -34.08 -5.41 21.76
N ALA A 126 -33.82 -4.52 22.72
CA ALA A 126 -32.45 -4.10 23.08
C ALA A 126 -31.53 -5.26 23.51
N SER A 127 -32.06 -6.27 24.21
CA SER A 127 -31.29 -7.45 24.63
C SER A 127 -30.84 -8.28 23.42
N ASP A 128 -31.73 -8.47 22.45
CA ASP A 128 -31.47 -9.30 21.28
C ASP A 128 -30.54 -8.57 20.31
N ALA A 129 -30.71 -7.25 20.17
CA ALA A 129 -29.81 -6.39 19.43
C ALA A 129 -28.38 -6.43 20.00
N GLN A 130 -28.23 -6.43 21.33
CA GLN A 130 -26.92 -6.57 21.99
C GLN A 130 -26.27 -7.92 21.69
N ILE A 131 -27.02 -9.03 21.80
CA ILE A 131 -26.52 -10.38 21.50
C ILE A 131 -26.08 -10.48 20.04
N LEU A 132 -26.89 -9.95 19.10
CA LEU A 132 -26.56 -9.91 17.69
C LEU A 132 -25.32 -9.06 17.42
N GLY A 133 -25.19 -7.90 18.06
CA GLY A 133 -24.02 -7.03 17.97
C GLY A 133 -22.74 -7.76 18.39
N ILE A 134 -22.75 -8.43 19.54
CA ILE A 134 -21.62 -9.23 20.03
C ILE A 134 -21.31 -10.39 19.07
N GLY A 135 -22.33 -11.11 18.61
CA GLY A 135 -22.18 -12.20 17.64
C GLY A 135 -21.54 -11.73 16.34
N SER A 136 -21.98 -10.57 15.82
CA SER A 136 -21.45 -9.96 14.59
C SER A 136 -19.97 -9.55 14.73
N LEU A 137 -19.58 -9.03 15.90
CA LEU A 137 -18.18 -8.73 16.23
C LEU A 137 -17.33 -10.00 16.26
N LEU A 138 -17.82 -11.07 16.89
CA LEU A 138 -17.10 -12.35 16.94
C LEU A 138 -16.90 -12.93 15.53
N VAL A 139 -17.94 -12.89 14.68
CA VAL A 139 -17.83 -13.32 13.27
C VAL A 139 -16.82 -12.46 12.52
N ALA A 140 -16.85 -11.13 12.69
CA ALA A 140 -15.87 -10.24 12.08
C ALA A 140 -14.44 -10.59 12.50
N CYS A 141 -14.20 -10.85 13.79
CA CYS A 141 -12.90 -11.29 14.29
C CYS A 141 -12.47 -12.64 13.71
N LEU A 142 -13.38 -13.62 13.66
CA LEU A 142 -13.07 -14.96 13.14
C LEU A 142 -12.73 -14.97 11.65
N VAL A 143 -13.25 -14.02 10.87
CA VAL A 143 -12.97 -13.91 9.43
C VAL A 143 -11.78 -12.98 9.15
N CYS A 144 -11.80 -11.77 9.72
CA CYS A 144 -10.81 -10.74 9.40
C CYS A 144 -9.44 -11.03 10.04
N LEU A 145 -9.38 -11.61 11.24
CA LEU A 145 -8.09 -11.85 11.91
C LEU A 145 -7.25 -12.91 11.18
N PRO A 146 -7.75 -14.13 10.87
CA PRO A 146 -6.94 -15.12 10.16
C PRO A 146 -6.52 -14.64 8.78
N THR A 147 -7.42 -13.96 8.06
CA THR A 147 -7.13 -13.39 6.74
C THR A 147 -6.05 -12.32 6.81
N SER A 148 -6.13 -11.42 7.81
CA SER A 148 -5.11 -10.39 8.04
C SER A 148 -3.77 -11.00 8.44
N CYS A 149 -3.76 -12.04 9.28
CA CYS A 149 -2.56 -12.76 9.65
C CYS A 149 -1.93 -13.46 8.43
N TYR A 150 -2.72 -14.15 7.61
CA TYR A 150 -2.24 -14.83 6.41
C TYR A 150 -1.60 -13.85 5.41
N ILE A 151 -2.30 -12.75 5.09
CA ILE A 151 -1.77 -11.72 4.18
C ILE A 151 -0.56 -11.02 4.82
N GLY A 152 -0.63 -10.74 6.13
CA GLY A 152 0.43 -10.10 6.89
C GLY A 152 1.73 -10.92 6.90
N ILE A 153 1.65 -12.24 7.11
CA ILE A 153 2.81 -13.14 7.05
C ILE A 153 3.43 -13.12 5.65
N GLY A 154 2.59 -13.21 4.60
CA GLY A 154 3.06 -13.10 3.22
C GLY A 154 3.78 -11.78 2.96
N LEU A 155 3.22 -10.68 3.44
CA LEU A 155 3.83 -9.35 3.34
C LEU A 155 5.17 -9.28 4.09
N MET A 156 5.25 -9.80 5.32
CA MET A 156 6.51 -9.80 6.08
C MET A 156 7.60 -10.60 5.38
N LYS A 157 7.24 -11.73 4.75
CA LYS A 157 8.18 -12.50 3.92
C LYS A 157 8.70 -11.67 2.74
N GLU A 158 7.81 -10.99 2.02
CA GLU A 158 8.22 -10.13 0.91
C GLU A 158 9.13 -8.98 1.41
N ILE A 159 8.84 -8.38 2.57
CA ILE A 159 9.66 -7.31 3.17
C ILE A 159 11.03 -7.84 3.60
N ALA A 160 11.11 -9.06 4.10
CA ALA A 160 12.39 -9.71 4.42
C ALA A 160 13.24 -9.91 3.15
N GLU A 161 12.61 -10.29 2.03
CA GLU A 161 13.29 -10.45 0.74
C GLU A 161 13.75 -9.11 0.14
N LEU A 162 13.10 -8.00 0.51
CA LEU A 162 13.41 -6.66 0.00
C LEU A 162 14.85 -6.23 0.26
N ASP A 163 15.40 -6.55 1.44
CA ASP A 163 16.79 -6.21 1.79
C ASP A 163 17.79 -6.84 0.82
N SER A 164 17.57 -8.11 0.49
CA SER A 164 18.36 -8.90 -0.46
C SER A 164 18.17 -8.40 -1.90
N GLN A 165 16.93 -8.08 -2.29
CA GLN A 165 16.64 -7.51 -3.60
C GLN A 165 17.35 -6.16 -3.83
N LEU A 166 17.35 -5.30 -2.81
CA LEU A 166 18.04 -4.00 -2.86
C LEU A 166 19.56 -4.17 -2.84
N ALA A 167 20.09 -5.10 -2.03
CA ALA A 167 21.52 -5.37 -1.97
C ALA A 167 22.09 -5.92 -3.29
N SER A 168 21.31 -6.77 -3.97
CA SER A 168 21.69 -7.39 -5.24
C SER A 168 21.18 -6.65 -6.48
N PHE A 169 20.57 -5.47 -6.29
CA PHE A 169 19.99 -4.68 -7.37
C PHE A 169 21.03 -4.39 -8.46
N SER A 170 20.64 -4.59 -9.72
CA SER A 170 21.41 -4.09 -10.84
C SER A 170 20.53 -3.72 -12.01
N ILE A 171 20.70 -2.51 -12.53
CA ILE A 171 19.96 -2.03 -13.70
C ILE A 171 20.26 -2.84 -14.96
N LYS A 172 21.43 -3.50 -15.03
CA LYS A 172 21.77 -4.44 -16.11
C LYS A 172 20.89 -5.68 -16.09
N LYS A 173 20.48 -6.15 -14.91
CA LYS A 173 19.63 -7.34 -14.74
C LYS A 173 18.14 -7.03 -14.83
N ALA A 174 17.75 -5.76 -14.85
CA ALA A 174 16.35 -5.36 -14.95
C ALA A 174 15.73 -5.82 -16.28
N GLN A 175 14.49 -6.31 -16.22
CA GLN A 175 13.69 -6.77 -17.34
C GLN A 175 13.07 -5.59 -18.08
N CYS A 176 13.05 -5.65 -19.41
CA CYS A 176 12.30 -4.75 -20.29
C CYS A 176 11.16 -5.53 -20.94
N PHE A 177 9.95 -4.95 -20.97
CA PHE A 177 8.83 -5.51 -21.71
C PHE A 177 9.16 -5.73 -23.20
N CYS A 178 9.82 -4.73 -23.80
CA CYS A 178 10.33 -4.76 -25.17
C CYS A 178 11.21 -6.00 -25.45
N CYS A 179 12.21 -6.25 -24.61
CA CYS A 179 13.16 -7.34 -24.81
C CYS A 179 12.51 -8.71 -24.58
N SER A 180 11.58 -8.82 -23.62
CA SER A 180 10.85 -10.07 -23.36
C SER A 180 9.97 -10.53 -24.52
N HIS A 181 9.64 -9.64 -25.45
CA HIS A 181 8.85 -9.94 -26.64
C HIS A 181 9.65 -9.77 -27.94
N ASN A 182 10.99 -9.89 -27.89
CA ASN A 182 11.87 -9.74 -29.06
C ASN A 182 11.65 -8.43 -29.83
N HIS A 183 11.36 -7.34 -29.11
CA HIS A 183 11.06 -6.03 -29.68
C HIS A 183 9.83 -6.01 -30.61
N LEU A 184 8.87 -6.91 -30.42
CA LEU A 184 7.59 -6.92 -31.11
C LEU A 184 6.44 -6.77 -30.12
N HIS A 185 5.44 -5.96 -30.46
CA HIS A 185 4.24 -5.85 -29.66
C HIS A 185 3.41 -7.15 -29.78
N PRO A 186 3.00 -7.80 -28.67
CA PRO A 186 2.40 -9.13 -28.70
C PRO A 186 1.09 -9.21 -29.52
N GLU A 187 0.26 -8.16 -29.45
CA GLU A 187 -1.03 -8.14 -30.17
C GLU A 187 -0.95 -7.60 -31.60
N THR A 188 -0.16 -6.55 -31.82
CA THR A 188 -0.14 -5.83 -33.11
C THR A 188 0.98 -6.28 -34.04
N GLY A 189 1.98 -7.01 -33.53
CA GLY A 189 3.18 -7.41 -34.26
C GLY A 189 4.10 -6.24 -34.65
N LYS A 190 3.80 -5.00 -34.26
CA LYS A 190 4.61 -3.83 -34.59
C LYS A 190 5.94 -3.85 -33.83
N HIS A 191 7.01 -3.41 -34.49
CA HIS A 191 8.32 -3.26 -33.87
C HIS A 191 8.30 -2.18 -32.79
N LEU A 192 8.82 -2.50 -31.61
CA LEU A 192 8.91 -1.62 -30.45
C LEU A 192 10.34 -1.08 -30.29
N PRO A 193 10.53 0.22 -30.02
CA PRO A 193 11.83 0.73 -29.65
C PRO A 193 12.33 0.05 -28.37
N CYS A 194 13.65 -0.07 -28.22
CA CYS A 194 14.26 -0.70 -27.05
C CYS A 194 14.29 0.28 -25.87
N ASP A 195 13.42 0.09 -24.87
CA ASP A 195 13.43 0.92 -23.66
C ASP A 195 14.76 0.83 -22.90
N ARG A 196 15.45 -0.32 -22.98
CA ARG A 196 16.77 -0.49 -22.34
C ARG A 196 17.80 0.48 -22.90
N THR A 197 17.89 0.59 -24.21
CA THR A 197 18.80 1.54 -24.87
C THR A 197 18.44 2.97 -24.51
N LEU A 198 17.14 3.30 -24.50
CA LEU A 198 16.68 4.64 -24.11
C LEU A 198 17.09 4.98 -22.67
N ILE A 199 16.81 4.10 -21.71
CA ILE A 199 17.11 4.32 -20.29
C ILE A 199 18.62 4.36 -20.07
N TYR A 200 19.40 3.51 -20.73
CA TYR A 200 20.86 3.51 -20.62
C TYR A 200 21.47 4.82 -21.10
N ASN A 201 21.01 5.33 -22.24
CA ASN A 201 21.42 6.65 -22.72
C ASN A 201 21.08 7.77 -21.73
N MET A 202 19.94 7.69 -21.05
CA MET A 202 19.56 8.66 -20.02
C MET A 202 20.44 8.56 -18.78
N LEU A 203 20.73 7.35 -18.31
CA LEU A 203 21.63 7.11 -17.18
C LEU A 203 23.05 7.58 -17.49
N HIS A 204 23.55 7.30 -18.70
CA HIS A 204 24.83 7.80 -19.17
C HIS A 204 24.88 9.34 -19.12
N ARG A 205 23.83 10.03 -19.60
CA ARG A 205 23.73 11.50 -19.52
C ARG A 205 23.62 12.04 -18.09
N TRP A 206 23.10 11.26 -17.14
CA TRP A 206 22.84 11.73 -15.78
C TRP A 206 23.99 11.44 -14.82
N TYR A 207 24.64 10.30 -14.98
CA TYR A 207 25.66 9.79 -14.06
C TYR A 207 27.05 9.68 -14.67
N GLY A 208 27.16 9.77 -16.00
CA GLY A 208 28.44 9.74 -16.70
C GLY A 208 29.16 11.07 -16.73
N HIS A 209 30.48 11.01 -16.83
CA HIS A 209 31.34 12.15 -17.15
C HIS A 209 32.06 11.88 -18.48
N ASP A 210 32.47 12.95 -19.16
CA ASP A 210 33.17 12.85 -20.44
C ASP A 210 34.44 11.99 -20.28
N GLY A 211 34.49 10.87 -21.01
CA GLY A 211 35.62 9.94 -21.00
C GLY A 211 35.49 8.73 -20.07
N GLU A 212 34.44 8.63 -19.25
CA GLU A 212 34.17 7.44 -18.44
C GLU A 212 33.53 6.31 -19.26
N ALA A 213 33.89 5.06 -18.95
CA ALA A 213 33.27 3.91 -19.57
C ALA A 213 31.79 3.80 -19.15
N GLU A 214 30.91 3.41 -20.08
CA GLU A 214 29.46 3.28 -19.83
C GLU A 214 29.14 2.36 -18.64
N GLU A 215 29.98 1.35 -18.41
CA GLU A 215 29.81 0.42 -17.29
C GLU A 215 29.96 1.07 -15.92
N GLU A 216 30.86 2.05 -15.78
CA GLU A 216 31.08 2.76 -14.54
C GLU A 216 29.85 3.60 -14.16
N ASN A 217 29.14 4.13 -15.17
CA ASN A 217 27.94 4.93 -14.96
C ASN A 217 26.79 4.09 -14.39
N PHE A 218 26.64 2.85 -14.86
CA PHE A 218 25.66 1.93 -14.32
C PHE A 218 25.99 1.49 -12.90
N GLU A 219 27.27 1.25 -12.60
CA GLU A 219 27.68 0.87 -11.25
C GLU A 219 27.49 2.02 -10.25
N LYS A 220 27.74 3.28 -10.66
CA LYS A 220 27.43 4.48 -9.84
C LYS A 220 25.95 4.52 -9.47
N PHE A 221 25.05 4.31 -10.42
CA PHE A 221 23.61 4.26 -10.16
C PHE A 221 23.21 3.07 -9.26
N ASP A 222 23.70 1.87 -9.58
CA ASP A 222 23.43 0.67 -8.79
C ASP A 222 23.90 0.85 -7.33
N MET A 223 25.06 1.50 -7.12
CA MET A 223 25.58 1.83 -5.80
C MET A 223 24.66 2.78 -5.03
N LEU A 224 24.12 3.82 -5.66
CA LEU A 224 23.15 4.74 -5.03
C LEU A 224 21.86 4.00 -4.60
N VAL A 225 21.40 3.04 -5.39
CA VAL A 225 20.24 2.21 -5.02
C VAL A 225 20.57 1.29 -3.84
N ARG A 226 21.69 0.57 -3.91
CA ARG A 226 22.14 -0.38 -2.88
C ARG A 226 22.46 0.27 -1.54
N THR A 227 22.85 1.55 -1.54
CA THR A 227 23.27 2.28 -0.33
C THR A 227 22.20 3.30 0.11
N THR A 228 22.05 4.39 -0.64
CA THR A 228 21.18 5.51 -0.28
C THR A 228 19.72 5.08 -0.24
N LEU A 229 19.19 4.51 -1.33
CA LEU A 229 17.78 4.11 -1.37
C LEU A 229 17.49 2.98 -0.38
N LYS A 230 18.38 1.99 -0.30
CA LYS A 230 18.25 0.88 0.66
C LYS A 230 18.08 1.37 2.09
N SER A 231 18.96 2.27 2.55
CA SER A 231 18.86 2.81 3.91
C SER A 231 17.56 3.58 4.17
N GLN A 232 17.07 4.34 3.19
CA GLN A 232 15.80 5.07 3.30
C GLN A 232 14.61 4.12 3.36
N ILE A 233 14.59 3.10 2.50
CA ILE A 233 13.49 2.12 2.43
C ILE A 233 13.44 1.25 3.68
N ILE A 234 14.58 0.71 4.14
CA ILE A 234 14.61 -0.14 5.34
C ILE A 234 14.17 0.66 6.57
N ARG A 235 14.65 1.90 6.72
CA ARG A 235 14.17 2.78 7.79
C ARG A 235 12.68 3.06 7.70
N SER A 236 12.16 3.30 6.49
CA SER A 236 10.71 3.48 6.29
C SER A 236 9.93 2.19 6.56
N ALA A 237 10.49 1.02 6.30
CA ALA A 237 9.84 -0.27 6.56
C ALA A 237 9.79 -0.58 8.07
N ASP A 238 10.86 -0.26 8.80
CA ASP A 238 10.90 -0.35 10.26
C ASP A 238 9.89 0.61 10.93
N ASP A 239 9.77 1.82 10.38
CA ASP A 239 8.77 2.81 10.80
C ASP A 239 7.35 2.42 10.34
N ALA A 240 7.23 1.62 9.27
CA ALA A 240 5.99 1.05 8.78
C ALA A 240 5.49 -0.11 9.68
N LYS A 241 5.49 0.07 11.01
CA LYS A 241 4.53 -0.60 11.92
C LYS A 241 3.07 -0.24 11.57
N LEU A 242 2.90 0.78 10.73
CA LEU A 242 1.65 1.33 10.20
C LEU A 242 0.61 0.33 9.63
N PRO A 243 0.93 -0.80 8.95
CA PRO A 243 -0.09 -1.70 8.40
C PRO A 243 -1.04 -2.24 9.46
N PHE A 244 -0.50 -2.59 10.62
CA PHE A 244 -1.28 -3.15 11.71
C PHE A 244 -2.05 -2.07 12.45
N TYR A 245 -1.44 -0.92 12.72
CA TYR A 245 -2.15 0.19 13.33
C TYR A 245 -3.28 0.71 12.44
N SER A 246 -3.06 0.88 11.13
CA SER A 246 -4.11 1.31 10.21
C SER A 246 -5.22 0.28 10.08
N ASN A 247 -4.91 -1.02 10.02
CA ASN A 247 -5.93 -2.07 10.00
C ASN A 247 -6.69 -2.14 11.33
N PHE A 248 -6.00 -1.90 12.44
CA PHE A 248 -6.58 -1.80 13.77
C PHE A 248 -7.52 -0.58 13.89
N TYR A 249 -7.06 0.61 13.53
CA TYR A 249 -7.88 1.82 13.56
C TYR A 249 -9.06 1.74 12.59
N LEU A 250 -8.87 1.13 11.42
CA LEU A 250 -9.95 0.87 10.48
C LEU A 250 -10.97 -0.08 11.11
N SER A 251 -10.52 -1.19 11.71
CA SER A 251 -11.40 -2.13 12.41
C SER A 251 -12.15 -1.45 13.56
N LEU A 252 -11.46 -0.63 14.36
CA LEU A 252 -12.04 0.13 15.46
C LEU A 252 -13.04 1.19 14.99
N GLY A 253 -12.73 1.88 13.89
CA GLY A 253 -13.63 2.87 13.27
C GLY A 253 -14.90 2.24 12.74
N ILE A 254 -14.80 1.02 12.19
CA ILE A 254 -15.97 0.26 11.72
C ILE A 254 -16.84 -0.25 12.87
N LEU A 255 -16.29 -0.34 14.09
CA LEU A 255 -17.04 -0.64 15.31
C LEU A 255 -17.71 0.57 15.95
N CYS A 256 -17.43 1.79 15.47
CA CYS A 256 -17.95 3.04 16.03
C CYS A 256 -19.46 3.25 15.82
N PRO A 257 -20.09 2.89 14.69
CA PRO A 257 -21.53 3.07 14.50
C PRO A 257 -22.38 2.28 15.52
N ALA A 258 -21.99 1.04 15.83
CA ALA A 258 -22.64 0.24 16.85
C ALA A 258 -22.53 0.88 18.25
N LEU A 259 -21.39 1.51 18.55
CA LEU A 259 -21.18 2.29 19.77
C LEU A 259 -22.05 3.55 19.83
N VAL A 260 -22.19 4.26 18.70
CA VAL A 260 -23.02 5.48 18.61
C VAL A 260 -24.50 5.12 18.79
N GLU A 261 -24.96 4.03 18.18
CA GLU A 261 -26.35 3.60 18.29
C GLU A 261 -26.68 3.08 19.69
N ALA A 262 -25.79 2.28 20.30
CA ALA A 262 -25.92 1.86 21.70
C ALA A 262 -25.95 3.07 22.66
N ALA A 263 -25.11 4.08 22.40
CA ALA A 263 -25.12 5.33 23.18
C ALA A 263 -26.43 6.12 22.97
N ARG A 264 -26.98 6.14 21.75
CA ARG A 264 -28.25 6.81 21.42
C ARG A 264 -29.41 6.18 22.16
N GLU A 265 -29.56 4.85 22.09
CA GLU A 265 -30.63 4.14 22.80
C GLU A 265 -30.51 4.28 24.30
N ALA A 266 -29.30 4.15 24.84
CA ALA A 266 -29.07 4.23 26.27
C ALA A 266 -29.36 5.65 26.82
N CYS A 267 -29.12 6.71 26.03
CA CYS A 267 -29.56 8.08 26.34
C CYS A 267 -31.08 8.26 26.36
N THR A 268 -31.84 7.41 25.66
CA THR A 268 -33.31 7.52 25.59
C THR A 268 -34.06 6.69 26.63
N ARG A 269 -33.47 5.59 27.14
CA ARG A 269 -34.19 4.60 27.97
C ARG A 269 -33.62 4.34 29.36
N SER A 270 -32.36 4.67 29.64
CA SER A 270 -31.66 4.16 30.83
C SER A 270 -30.96 5.25 31.67
N SER A 271 -30.68 4.93 32.93
CA SER A 271 -29.81 5.79 33.76
C SER A 271 -28.40 5.82 33.18
N PHE A 272 -27.69 6.95 33.33
CA PHE A 272 -26.30 7.13 32.87
C PHE A 272 -25.36 5.96 33.25
N ALA A 273 -25.60 5.30 34.39
CA ALA A 273 -24.81 4.17 34.87
C ALA A 273 -24.91 2.92 33.98
N GLU A 274 -26.08 2.64 33.40
CA GLU A 274 -26.27 1.48 32.52
C GLU A 274 -25.58 1.71 31.17
N VAL A 275 -25.69 2.94 30.64
CA VAL A 275 -24.96 3.38 29.43
C VAL A 275 -23.45 3.18 29.62
N LEU A 276 -22.93 3.64 30.76
CA LEU A 276 -21.51 3.55 31.07
C LEU A 276 -21.05 2.10 31.21
N ASN A 277 -21.84 1.22 31.83
CA ASN A 277 -21.51 -0.20 31.95
C ASN A 277 -21.48 -0.92 30.59
N VAL A 278 -22.45 -0.66 29.71
CA VAL A 278 -22.46 -1.23 28.35
C VAL A 278 -21.25 -0.73 27.55
N PHE A 279 -20.95 0.57 27.64
CA PHE A 279 -19.78 1.16 26.99
C PHE A 279 -18.46 0.55 27.50
N LEU A 280 -18.29 0.46 28.82
CA LEU A 280 -17.07 -0.07 29.44
C LEU A 280 -16.87 -1.55 29.15
N SER A 281 -17.94 -2.36 29.20
CA SER A 281 -17.85 -3.79 28.88
C SER A 281 -17.49 -4.05 27.41
N TYR A 282 -18.07 -3.28 26.49
CA TYR A 282 -17.70 -3.33 25.08
C TYR A 282 -16.24 -2.93 24.85
N TRP A 283 -15.80 -1.79 25.41
CA TRP A 283 -14.41 -1.35 25.28
C TRP A 283 -13.43 -2.31 25.93
N PHE A 284 -13.77 -2.90 27.08
CA PHE A 284 -12.96 -3.94 27.70
C PHE A 284 -12.79 -5.14 26.77
N LEU A 285 -13.87 -5.63 26.16
CA LEU A 285 -13.80 -6.72 25.20
C LEU A 285 -12.94 -6.36 23.98
N VAL A 286 -13.12 -5.16 23.41
CA VAL A 286 -12.29 -4.66 22.31
C VAL A 286 -10.82 -4.63 22.72
N VAL A 287 -10.49 -4.06 23.89
CA VAL A 287 -9.11 -4.00 24.39
C VAL A 287 -8.53 -5.40 24.59
N VAL A 288 -9.27 -6.34 25.17
CA VAL A 288 -8.83 -7.73 25.36
C VAL A 288 -8.57 -8.40 24.01
N LEU A 289 -9.50 -8.31 23.06
CA LEU A 289 -9.34 -8.87 21.72
C LEU A 289 -8.12 -8.28 21.00
N VAL A 290 -7.87 -6.99 21.20
CA VAL A 290 -6.72 -6.28 20.64
C VAL A 290 -5.41 -6.74 21.27
N LEU A 291 -5.37 -6.86 22.59
CA LEU A 291 -4.19 -7.37 23.29
C LEU A 291 -3.89 -8.81 22.89
N VAL A 292 -4.92 -9.67 22.78
CA VAL A 292 -4.79 -11.04 22.28
C VAL A 292 -4.30 -11.05 20.83
N PHE A 293 -4.85 -10.18 19.98
CA PHE A 293 -4.40 -10.05 18.59
C PHE A 293 -2.93 -9.66 18.50
N PHE A 294 -2.51 -8.59 19.18
CA PHE A 294 -1.11 -8.16 19.20
C PHE A 294 -0.20 -9.22 19.81
N TRP A 295 -0.67 -9.93 20.84
CA TRP A 295 0.08 -11.02 21.44
C TRP A 295 0.28 -12.18 20.45
N LEU A 296 -0.80 -12.66 19.83
CA LEU A 296 -0.74 -13.70 18.79
C LEU A 296 0.16 -13.29 17.64
N GLN A 297 0.02 -12.04 17.17
CA GLN A 297 0.85 -11.51 16.10
C GLN A 297 2.33 -11.47 16.50
N ALA A 298 2.65 -11.02 17.72
CA ALA A 298 4.01 -11.03 18.23
C ALA A 298 4.57 -12.47 18.29
N GLN A 299 3.77 -13.44 18.74
CA GLN A 299 4.16 -14.86 18.73
C GLN A 299 4.42 -15.35 17.30
N PHE A 300 3.53 -15.05 16.34
CA PHE A 300 3.71 -15.44 14.95
C PHE A 300 4.91 -14.78 14.29
N CYS A 301 5.20 -13.51 14.58
CA CYS A 301 6.40 -12.84 14.11
C CYS A 301 7.66 -13.52 14.66
N VAL A 302 7.70 -13.83 15.96
CA VAL A 302 8.84 -14.52 16.58
C VAL A 302 9.02 -15.93 16.00
N LEU A 303 7.93 -16.70 15.86
CA LEU A 303 7.95 -18.03 15.25
C LEU A 303 8.38 -17.97 13.78
N GLY A 304 7.89 -16.99 13.03
CA GLY A 304 8.28 -16.77 11.64
C GLY A 304 9.77 -16.50 11.49
N SER A 305 10.35 -15.67 12.38
CA SER A 305 11.78 -15.40 12.39
C SER A 305 12.64 -16.59 12.82
N ILE A 306 12.10 -17.55 13.57
CA ILE A 306 12.82 -18.77 13.98
C ILE A 306 12.79 -19.83 12.86
N LEU A 307 11.72 -19.85 12.05
CA LEU A 307 11.51 -20.84 11.00
C LEU A 307 12.12 -20.45 9.64
N MET A 308 12.59 -19.21 9.49
CA MET A 308 13.29 -18.70 8.31
C MET A 308 14.79 -18.75 8.50
#